data_AF-A0A0C6FNX1-F1
#
_entry.id   AF-A0A0C6FNX1-F1
#
_cell.length_a   1.000
_cell.length_b   1.000
_cell.length_c   1.000
_cell.angle_alpha   90.00
_cell.angle_beta   90.00
_cell.angle_gamma   90.00
#
_symmetry.space_group_name_H-M   'P 1'
#
loop_
_entity.id
_entity.type
_entity.pdbx_description
1 polymer ?
#
loop_
_entity_poly.entity_id
_entity_poly.type
_entity_poly.pdbx_seq_one_letter_code
_entity_poly.pdbx_strand_id
1 'polypeptide(L)'
;MAEAVERKFMQWVLQGDCRPGQAVNTSELARLFGTSTTAVREYLTRFSQVGLLKRRENSGWIFAGVTPDFAAEIYEIREMFELRSARRFVELAPDAPAWAELDAIAGEHRALLAEIDGRYRDFSRLDERLHRLIHDASRNRFIRDFYDVISIIFHYHYQWDKSDEKERNRVALLEHLDYIDALRSRDLRSIDETCRVHLRTARATLLRSIAVGPLGGVPAPGREPEAEADEAHPFAAELSGERNGAGFSPLPAGGERGEPAHCPSPDCPADAG
;
A
#
# COMPACT_ATOMS: atom_id res chain seq x y z
N MET A 1 -21.60 -2.79 0.47
CA MET A 1 -21.28 -2.82 -0.97
C MET A 1 -19.77 -2.80 -1.22
N ALA A 2 -19.03 -1.78 -0.77
CA ALA A 2 -17.57 -1.70 -0.98
C ALA A 2 -16.81 -2.97 -0.56
N GLU A 3 -17.00 -3.45 0.67
CA GLU A 3 -16.42 -4.71 1.20
C GLU A 3 -16.70 -5.97 0.34
N ALA A 4 -17.83 -5.98 -0.38
CA ALA A 4 -18.21 -7.11 -1.24
C ALA A 4 -17.51 -7.04 -2.60
N VAL A 5 -17.22 -5.83 -3.10
CA VAL A 5 -16.35 -5.62 -4.27
C VAL A 5 -14.90 -5.94 -3.87
N GLU A 6 -14.48 -5.52 -2.68
CA GLU A 6 -13.16 -5.71 -2.12
C GLU A 6 -12.75 -7.17 -2.02
N ARG A 7 -13.51 -7.96 -1.27
CA ARG A 7 -13.28 -9.40 -1.12
C ARG A 7 -13.25 -10.13 -2.46
N LYS A 8 -14.11 -9.75 -3.42
CA LYS A 8 -14.12 -10.34 -4.76
C LYS A 8 -12.92 -9.93 -5.60
N PHE A 9 -12.49 -8.67 -5.53
CA PHE A 9 -11.30 -8.18 -6.21
C PHE A 9 -10.05 -8.88 -5.70
N MET A 10 -9.88 -9.00 -4.39
CA MET A 10 -8.72 -9.70 -3.84
C MET A 10 -8.74 -11.19 -4.10
N GLN A 11 -9.91 -11.84 -4.10
CA GLN A 11 -10.03 -13.24 -4.52
C GLN A 11 -9.62 -13.45 -5.98
N TRP A 12 -10.08 -12.59 -6.90
CA TRP A 12 -9.71 -12.61 -8.32
C TRP A 12 -8.19 -12.42 -8.51
N VAL A 13 -7.60 -11.47 -7.78
CA VAL A 13 -6.15 -11.24 -7.79
C VAL A 13 -5.37 -12.43 -7.18
N LEU A 14 -5.86 -13.01 -6.08
CA LEU A 14 -5.31 -14.21 -5.43
C LEU A 14 -5.34 -15.47 -6.30
N GLN A 15 -6.30 -15.57 -7.22
CA GLN A 15 -6.43 -16.67 -8.16
C GLN A 15 -5.41 -16.60 -9.31
N GLY A 16 -4.68 -15.47 -9.43
CA GLY A 16 -3.67 -15.26 -10.46
C GLY A 16 -4.22 -14.68 -11.77
N ASP A 17 -5.50 -14.32 -11.78
CA ASP A 17 -6.20 -13.72 -12.93
C ASP A 17 -5.80 -12.26 -13.20
N CYS A 18 -5.05 -11.64 -12.27
CA CYS A 18 -4.51 -10.29 -12.37
C CYS A 18 -3.04 -10.26 -11.98
N ARG A 19 -2.18 -9.75 -12.87
CA ARG A 19 -0.73 -9.64 -12.68
C ARG A 19 -0.25 -8.18 -12.68
N PRO A 20 0.90 -7.86 -12.05
CA PRO A 20 1.52 -6.54 -12.19
C PRO A 20 1.73 -6.15 -13.67
N GLY A 21 1.35 -4.93 -14.03
CA GLY A 21 1.32 -4.42 -15.40
C GLY A 21 0.03 -4.73 -16.19
N GLN A 22 -0.85 -5.61 -15.70
CA GLN A 22 -2.08 -5.98 -16.42
C GLN A 22 -3.12 -4.85 -16.39
N ALA A 23 -3.81 -4.66 -17.51
CA ALA A 23 -4.95 -3.74 -17.60
C ALA A 23 -6.17 -4.31 -16.85
N VAL A 24 -6.86 -3.45 -16.11
CA VAL A 24 -8.05 -3.80 -15.32
C VAL A 24 -9.25 -3.00 -15.83
N ASN A 25 -10.25 -3.70 -16.35
CA ASN A 25 -11.45 -3.11 -16.96
C ASN A 25 -12.62 -3.07 -15.96
N THR A 26 -13.14 -1.87 -15.66
CA THR A 26 -14.24 -1.70 -14.68
C THR A 26 -15.54 -2.39 -15.09
N SER A 27 -15.83 -2.48 -16.39
CA SER A 27 -17.06 -3.09 -16.91
C SER A 27 -17.02 -4.61 -16.85
N GLU A 28 -15.84 -5.18 -17.11
CA GLU A 28 -15.61 -6.62 -16.95
C GLU A 28 -15.70 -7.04 -15.49
N LEU A 29 -15.01 -6.33 -14.58
CA LEU A 29 -15.11 -6.59 -13.14
C LEU A 29 -16.52 -6.40 -12.60
N ALA A 30 -17.27 -5.39 -13.08
CA ALA A 30 -18.67 -5.20 -12.68
C ALA A 30 -19.54 -6.41 -13.04
N ARG A 31 -19.37 -6.97 -14.25
CA ARG A 31 -20.02 -8.20 -14.69
C ARG A 31 -19.59 -9.41 -13.86
N LEU A 32 -18.28 -9.61 -13.67
CA LEU A 32 -17.73 -10.74 -12.91
C LEU A 32 -18.16 -10.71 -11.44
N PHE A 33 -18.21 -9.54 -10.83
CA PHE A 33 -18.56 -9.35 -9.42
C PHE A 33 -20.06 -9.19 -9.19
N GLY A 34 -20.90 -9.09 -10.24
CA GLY A 34 -22.34 -8.89 -10.13
C GLY A 34 -22.71 -7.59 -9.43
N THR A 35 -22.09 -6.47 -9.83
CA THR A 35 -22.21 -5.15 -9.19
C THR A 35 -22.21 -4.03 -10.24
N SER A 36 -22.35 -2.76 -9.83
CA SER A 36 -22.29 -1.62 -10.75
C SER A 36 -20.85 -1.21 -11.09
N THR A 37 -20.67 -0.67 -12.29
CA THR A 37 -19.39 -0.08 -12.73
C THR A 37 -18.95 1.09 -11.85
N THR A 38 -19.89 1.86 -11.31
CA THR A 38 -19.63 2.92 -10.32
C THR A 38 -19.01 2.35 -9.04
N ALA A 39 -19.59 1.28 -8.47
CA ALA A 39 -19.07 0.67 -7.25
C ALA A 39 -17.66 0.08 -7.44
N VAL A 40 -17.38 -0.52 -8.62
CA VAL A 40 -16.01 -0.95 -8.97
C VAL A 40 -15.08 0.26 -9.09
N ARG A 41 -15.49 1.33 -9.80
CA ARG A 41 -14.65 2.52 -10.00
C ARG A 41 -14.30 3.24 -8.70
N GLU A 42 -15.27 3.41 -7.79
CA GLU A 42 -15.06 3.95 -6.45
C GLU A 42 -14.05 3.12 -5.66
N TYR A 43 -14.21 1.79 -5.71
CA TYR A 43 -13.29 0.85 -5.05
C TYR A 43 -11.87 0.96 -5.62
N LEU A 44 -11.68 0.82 -6.94
CA LEU A 44 -10.36 0.90 -7.60
C LEU A 44 -9.68 2.27 -7.38
N THR A 45 -10.46 3.34 -7.21
CA THR A 45 -9.92 4.68 -6.91
C THR A 45 -9.19 4.72 -5.56
N ARG A 46 -9.69 4.02 -4.52
CA ARG A 46 -9.02 3.95 -3.20
C ARG A 46 -7.66 3.28 -3.30
N PHE A 47 -7.58 2.18 -4.03
CA PHE A 47 -6.33 1.47 -4.31
C PHE A 47 -5.34 2.27 -5.16
N SER A 48 -5.84 3.21 -5.95
CA SER A 48 -4.98 4.12 -6.71
C SER A 48 -4.38 5.24 -5.86
N GLN A 49 -5.07 5.67 -4.78
CA GLN A 49 -4.52 6.63 -3.82
C GLN A 49 -3.30 6.08 -3.07
N VAL A 50 -3.22 4.76 -2.88
CA VAL A 50 -2.04 4.06 -2.34
C VAL A 50 -1.17 3.40 -3.44
N GLY A 51 -1.34 3.77 -4.71
CA GLY A 51 -0.46 3.33 -5.80
C GLY A 51 -0.58 1.86 -6.26
N LEU A 52 -1.41 1.02 -5.63
CA LEU A 52 -1.63 -0.38 -6.04
C LEU A 52 -2.33 -0.49 -7.43
N LEU A 53 -3.06 0.55 -7.82
CA LEU A 53 -3.61 0.73 -9.16
C LEU A 53 -3.15 2.06 -9.76
N LYS A 54 -2.82 2.08 -11.05
CA LYS A 54 -2.55 3.30 -11.81
C LYS A 54 -3.69 3.57 -12.79
N ARG A 55 -4.20 4.79 -12.83
CA ARG A 55 -5.27 5.19 -13.75
C ARG A 55 -4.69 5.46 -15.14
N ARG A 56 -5.38 5.02 -16.19
CA ARG A 56 -5.09 5.35 -17.60
C ARG A 56 -6.04 6.45 -18.09
N GLU A 57 -5.63 7.16 -19.13
CA GLU A 57 -6.37 8.26 -19.74
C GLU A 57 -7.79 7.84 -20.18
N ASN A 58 -7.91 6.66 -20.81
CA ASN A 58 -9.19 6.11 -21.31
C ASN A 58 -10.07 5.45 -20.22
N SER A 59 -10.05 5.96 -18.98
CA SER A 59 -10.79 5.43 -17.81
C SER A 59 -10.52 3.96 -17.42
N GLY A 60 -9.52 3.32 -18.02
CA GLY A 60 -8.99 2.03 -17.59
C GLY A 60 -8.03 2.16 -16.40
N TRP A 61 -7.66 1.02 -15.81
CA TRP A 61 -6.66 0.95 -14.75
C TRP A 61 -5.54 -0.02 -15.14
N ILE A 62 -4.38 0.09 -14.51
CA ILE A 62 -3.27 -0.87 -14.57
C ILE A 62 -3.01 -1.33 -13.15
N PHE A 63 -2.93 -2.65 -12.95
CA PHE A 63 -2.51 -3.20 -11.68
C PHE A 63 -1.01 -2.98 -11.48
N ALA A 64 -0.62 -2.20 -10.47
CA ALA A 64 0.80 -1.93 -10.22
C ALA A 64 1.49 -3.12 -9.53
N GLY A 65 0.73 -3.93 -8.79
CA GLY A 65 1.27 -4.97 -7.91
C GLY A 65 1.88 -4.41 -6.64
N VAL A 66 2.41 -5.30 -5.80
CA VAL A 66 3.15 -4.95 -4.58
C VAL A 66 4.64 -5.17 -4.89
N THR A 67 5.38 -4.08 -5.06
CA THR A 67 6.83 -4.12 -5.30
C THR A 67 7.59 -4.17 -3.96
N PRO A 68 8.88 -4.56 -3.94
CA PRO A 68 9.71 -4.46 -2.74
C PRO A 68 9.84 -3.04 -2.18
N ASP A 69 9.85 -2.02 -3.05
CA ASP A 69 9.93 -0.60 -2.66
C ASP A 69 8.62 -0.14 -2.01
N PHE A 70 7.48 -0.44 -2.63
CA PHE A 70 6.16 -0.19 -2.06
C PHE A 70 5.98 -0.92 -0.71
N ALA A 71 6.50 -2.16 -0.60
CA ALA A 71 6.54 -2.90 0.65
C ALA A 71 7.53 -2.33 1.68
N ALA A 72 8.51 -1.50 1.30
CA ALA A 72 9.33 -0.75 2.24
C ALA A 72 8.57 0.50 2.74
N GLU A 73 8.06 1.31 1.81
CA GLU A 73 7.31 2.54 2.07
C GLU A 73 6.11 2.30 3.01
N ILE A 74 5.30 1.28 2.73
CA ILE A 74 4.10 0.97 3.53
C ILE A 74 4.44 0.51 4.96
N TYR A 75 5.58 -0.16 5.15
CA TYR A 75 6.00 -0.65 6.47
C TYR A 75 6.60 0.46 7.33
N GLU A 76 7.28 1.44 6.74
CA GLU A 76 7.74 2.64 7.46
C GLU A 76 6.55 3.38 8.07
N ILE A 77 5.53 3.68 7.26
CA ILE A 77 4.32 4.37 7.74
C ILE A 77 3.52 3.48 8.72
N ARG A 78 3.40 2.18 8.47
CA ARG A 78 2.75 1.24 9.41
C ARG A 78 3.44 1.28 10.78
N GLU A 79 4.76 1.18 10.84
CA GLU A 79 5.50 1.24 12.12
C GLU A 79 5.23 2.54 12.89
N MET A 80 5.31 3.70 12.21
CA MET A 80 5.00 4.99 12.82
C MET A 80 3.58 5.04 13.39
N PHE A 81 2.61 4.43 12.69
CA PHE A 81 1.20 4.47 13.06
C PHE A 81 0.88 3.48 14.19
N GLU A 82 1.40 2.26 14.14
CA GLU A 82 1.24 1.22 15.17
C GLU A 82 1.81 1.70 16.49
N LEU A 83 3.08 2.15 16.53
CA LEU A 83 3.74 2.64 17.75
C LEU A 83 3.05 3.89 18.33
N ARG A 84 2.58 4.81 17.48
CA ARG A 84 1.78 5.96 17.93
C ARG A 84 0.43 5.55 18.50
N SER A 85 -0.20 4.54 17.90
CA SER A 85 -1.50 4.03 18.33
C SER A 85 -1.39 3.28 19.65
N ALA A 86 -0.37 2.42 19.80
CA ALA A 86 -0.02 1.73 21.03
C ALA A 86 0.18 2.69 22.21
N ARG A 87 0.93 3.78 22.01
CA ARG A 87 1.11 4.85 23.01
C ARG A 87 -0.22 5.45 23.46
N ARG A 88 -1.15 5.70 22.52
CA ARG A 88 -2.51 6.19 22.86
C ARG A 88 -3.39 5.12 23.49
N PHE A 89 -3.19 3.85 23.15
CA PHE A 89 -3.89 2.72 23.74
C PHE A 89 -3.58 2.58 25.24
N VAL A 90 -2.30 2.66 25.63
CA VAL A 90 -1.92 2.55 27.05
C VAL A 90 -2.24 3.78 27.89
N GLU A 91 -2.50 4.93 27.26
CA GLU A 91 -3.06 6.13 27.92
C GLU A 91 -4.55 5.98 28.27
N LEU A 92 -5.27 4.97 27.76
CA LEU A 92 -6.67 4.75 28.08
C LEU A 92 -6.86 4.45 29.58
N ALA A 93 -7.99 4.90 30.13
CA ALA A 93 -8.41 4.59 31.48
C ALA A 93 -8.45 3.05 31.70
N PRO A 94 -8.09 2.53 32.89
CA PRO A 94 -8.01 1.07 33.13
C PRO A 94 -9.33 0.32 32.92
N ASP A 95 -10.47 1.01 33.06
CA ASP A 95 -11.83 0.52 32.87
C ASP A 95 -12.37 0.73 31.43
N ALA A 96 -11.57 1.30 30.53
CA ALA A 96 -11.99 1.51 29.14
C ALA A 96 -12.30 0.16 28.45
N PRO A 97 -13.44 0.01 27.72
CA PRO A 97 -13.86 -1.26 27.12
C PRO A 97 -12.83 -1.91 26.20
N ALA A 98 -11.95 -1.10 25.59
CA ALA A 98 -10.85 -1.57 24.75
C ALA A 98 -9.91 -2.57 25.46
N TRP A 99 -9.74 -2.46 26.78
CA TRP A 99 -8.95 -3.41 27.56
C TRP A 99 -9.62 -4.79 27.61
N ALA A 100 -10.92 -4.86 27.91
CA ALA A 100 -11.67 -6.12 27.92
C ALA A 100 -11.70 -6.79 26.54
N GLU A 101 -11.80 -5.99 25.47
CA GLU A 101 -11.68 -6.47 24.09
C GLU A 101 -10.27 -7.01 23.78
N LEU A 102 -9.21 -6.36 24.27
CA LEU A 102 -7.83 -6.86 24.14
C LEU A 102 -7.65 -8.23 24.82
N ASP A 103 -8.25 -8.45 26.00
CA ASP A 103 -8.20 -9.76 26.68
C ASP A 103 -8.98 -10.84 25.93
N ALA A 104 -10.14 -10.49 25.37
CA ALA A 104 -10.91 -11.40 24.52
C ALA A 104 -10.12 -11.82 23.27
N ILE A 105 -9.48 -10.86 22.60
CA ILE A 105 -8.58 -11.11 21.47
C ILE A 105 -7.41 -11.99 21.90
N ALA A 106 -6.80 -11.76 23.06
CA ALA A 106 -5.72 -12.60 23.59
C ALA A 106 -6.18 -14.04 23.87
N GLY A 107 -7.41 -14.22 24.38
CA GLY A 107 -8.04 -15.52 24.56
C GLY A 107 -8.24 -16.25 23.23
N GLU A 108 -8.77 -15.57 22.21
CA GLU A 108 -8.94 -16.13 20.86
C GLU A 108 -7.59 -16.47 20.19
N HIS A 109 -6.54 -15.67 20.40
CA HIS A 109 -5.17 -15.96 19.93
C HIS A 109 -4.62 -17.26 20.57
N ARG A 110 -4.76 -17.41 21.90
CA ARG A 110 -4.32 -18.62 22.62
C ARG A 110 -5.11 -19.87 22.19
N ALA A 111 -6.42 -19.74 21.97
CA ALA A 111 -7.25 -20.83 21.46
C ALA A 111 -6.86 -21.23 20.02
N LEU A 112 -6.66 -20.26 19.12
CA LEU A 112 -6.22 -20.54 17.76
C LEU A 112 -4.82 -21.16 17.72
N LEU A 113 -3.89 -20.72 18.57
CA LEU A 113 -2.54 -21.28 18.65
C LEU A 113 -2.56 -22.78 19.07
N ALA A 114 -3.50 -23.18 19.92
CA ALA A 114 -3.70 -24.57 20.33
C ALA A 114 -4.32 -25.45 19.23
N GLU A 115 -5.15 -24.87 18.36
CA GLU A 115 -5.87 -25.57 17.28
C GLU A 115 -5.30 -25.26 15.87
N ILE A 116 -4.07 -24.74 15.80
CA ILE A 116 -3.52 -24.11 14.59
C ILE A 116 -3.51 -25.05 13.37
N ASP A 117 -3.29 -26.35 13.57
CA ASP A 117 -3.28 -27.36 12.51
C ASP A 117 -4.59 -27.46 11.73
N GLY A 118 -5.73 -27.25 12.40
CA GLY A 118 -7.05 -27.28 11.76
C GLY A 118 -7.58 -25.90 11.38
N ARG A 119 -7.07 -24.82 12.00
CA ARG A 119 -7.73 -23.51 12.01
C ARG A 119 -6.87 -22.32 11.59
N TYR A 120 -5.63 -22.51 11.16
CA TYR A 120 -4.69 -21.43 10.82
C TYR A 120 -5.23 -20.28 9.93
N ARG A 121 -6.27 -20.52 9.12
CA ARG A 121 -6.95 -19.49 8.30
C ARG A 121 -7.77 -18.49 9.11
N ASP A 122 -8.14 -18.81 10.35
CA ASP A 122 -8.83 -17.89 11.27
C ASP A 122 -7.91 -16.71 11.70
N PHE A 123 -6.59 -16.84 11.50
CA PHE A 123 -5.58 -15.88 11.94
C PHE A 123 -5.80 -14.48 11.36
N SER A 124 -6.09 -14.35 10.06
CA SER A 124 -6.19 -13.03 9.40
C SER A 124 -7.34 -12.16 9.95
N ARG A 125 -8.38 -12.79 10.53
CA ARG A 125 -9.46 -12.11 11.25
C ARG A 125 -9.02 -11.60 12.63
N LEU A 126 -8.13 -12.33 13.31
CA LEU A 126 -7.61 -11.95 14.63
C LEU A 126 -6.51 -10.88 14.52
N ASP A 127 -5.66 -10.97 13.50
CA ASP A 127 -4.69 -9.95 13.09
C ASP A 127 -5.37 -8.59 12.86
N GLU A 128 -6.35 -8.55 11.95
CA GLU A 128 -7.13 -7.35 11.63
C GLU A 128 -7.80 -6.74 12.87
N ARG A 129 -8.39 -7.58 13.73
CA ARG A 129 -9.11 -7.13 14.93
C ARG A 129 -8.16 -6.58 16.00
N LEU A 130 -6.98 -7.17 16.19
CA LEU A 130 -5.97 -6.67 17.12
C LEU A 130 -5.44 -5.29 16.67
N HIS A 131 -5.00 -5.18 15.43
CA HIS A 131 -4.43 -3.94 14.91
C HIS A 131 -5.47 -2.82 14.80
N ARG A 132 -6.71 -3.11 14.35
CA ARG A 132 -7.79 -2.11 14.33
C ARG A 132 -8.11 -1.59 15.75
N LEU A 133 -8.22 -2.48 16.75
CA LEU A 133 -8.44 -2.10 18.14
C LEU A 133 -7.37 -1.11 18.65
N ILE A 134 -6.10 -1.38 18.34
CA ILE A 134 -4.98 -0.52 18.73
C ILE A 134 -5.07 0.83 17.98
N HIS A 135 -5.28 0.81 16.66
CA HIS A 135 -5.40 2.00 15.83
C HIS A 135 -6.57 2.92 16.20
N ASP A 136 -7.71 2.37 16.64
CA ASP A 136 -8.86 3.16 17.06
C ASP A 136 -8.57 4.04 18.29
N ALA A 137 -7.71 3.57 19.21
CA ALA A 137 -7.26 4.36 20.35
C ALA A 137 -6.46 5.61 19.96
N SER A 138 -5.86 5.64 18.76
CA SER A 138 -5.16 6.83 18.25
C SER A 138 -6.06 8.07 18.10
N ARG A 139 -7.38 7.85 17.94
CA ARG A 139 -8.40 8.86 17.60
C ARG A 139 -8.06 9.73 16.39
N ASN A 140 -7.14 9.28 15.54
CA ASN A 140 -6.70 10.01 14.35
C ASN A 140 -7.33 9.37 13.10
N ARG A 141 -8.21 10.13 12.41
CA ARG A 141 -8.86 9.65 11.18
C ARG A 141 -7.85 9.18 10.15
N PHE A 142 -6.74 9.91 9.95
CA PHE A 142 -5.75 9.56 8.93
C PHE A 142 -5.02 8.23 9.21
N ILE A 143 -4.93 7.80 10.47
CA ILE A 143 -4.37 6.48 10.81
C ILE A 143 -5.37 5.38 10.45
N ARG A 144 -6.66 5.56 10.77
CA ARG A 144 -7.72 4.61 10.42
C ARG A 144 -7.96 4.53 8.91
N ASP A 145 -8.14 5.69 8.26
CA ASP A 145 -8.39 5.78 6.82
C ASP A 145 -7.24 5.15 6.01
N PHE A 146 -5.99 5.29 6.47
CA PHE A 146 -4.85 4.56 5.92
C PHE A 146 -4.92 3.07 6.22
N TYR A 147 -5.13 2.69 7.50
CA TYR A 147 -5.23 1.29 7.93
C TYR A 147 -6.30 0.52 7.14
N ASP A 148 -7.49 1.08 6.94
CA ASP A 148 -8.57 0.44 6.18
C ASP A 148 -8.17 0.16 4.72
N VAL A 149 -7.31 0.99 4.10
CA VAL A 149 -6.81 0.74 2.73
C VAL A 149 -5.63 -0.24 2.70
N ILE A 150 -4.75 -0.26 3.71
CA ILE A 150 -3.57 -1.13 3.73
C ILE A 150 -3.82 -2.51 4.36
N SER A 151 -4.77 -2.62 5.28
CA SER A 151 -5.09 -3.84 6.05
C SER A 151 -5.35 -5.03 5.13
N ILE A 152 -5.99 -4.79 4.00
CA ILE A 152 -6.23 -5.76 2.93
C ILE A 152 -4.94 -6.43 2.39
N ILE A 153 -3.84 -5.68 2.28
CA ILE A 153 -2.55 -6.20 1.83
C ILE A 153 -2.01 -7.16 2.91
N PHE A 154 -2.14 -6.79 4.19
CA PHE A 154 -1.74 -7.64 5.31
C PHE A 154 -2.64 -8.87 5.49
N HIS A 155 -3.96 -8.73 5.35
CA HIS A 155 -4.92 -9.82 5.44
C HIS A 155 -4.67 -10.92 4.38
N TYR A 156 -4.35 -10.52 3.15
CA TYR A 156 -4.19 -11.45 2.04
C TYR A 156 -2.75 -11.92 1.80
N HIS A 157 -1.72 -11.27 2.35
CA HIS A 157 -0.33 -11.75 2.18
C HIS A 157 -0.03 -13.06 2.90
N TYR A 158 -0.72 -13.34 4.00
CA TYR A 158 -0.64 -14.65 4.64
C TYR A 158 -1.14 -15.77 3.70
N GLN A 159 -2.10 -15.46 2.81
CA GLN A 159 -2.73 -16.42 1.89
C GLN A 159 -2.01 -16.56 0.53
N TRP A 160 -1.02 -15.70 0.20
CA TRP A 160 -0.26 -15.80 -1.07
C TRP A 160 0.73 -16.96 -1.08
N ASP A 161 1.54 -17.11 -0.02
CA ASP A 161 2.49 -18.22 0.10
C ASP A 161 1.93 -19.34 0.98
N LYS A 162 1.31 -20.33 0.34
CA LYS A 162 0.69 -21.47 1.06
C LYS A 162 1.71 -22.52 1.52
N SER A 163 3.01 -22.35 1.23
CA SER A 163 4.01 -23.37 1.54
C SER A 163 4.34 -23.46 3.03
N ASP A 164 4.34 -22.32 3.72
CA ASP A 164 4.66 -22.18 5.15
C ASP A 164 3.59 -21.41 5.95
N GLU A 165 2.44 -21.08 5.34
CA GLU A 165 1.34 -20.27 5.92
C GLU A 165 1.00 -20.64 7.38
N LYS A 166 0.85 -21.93 7.68
CA LYS A 166 0.55 -22.39 9.05
C LYS A 166 1.63 -21.98 10.06
N GLU A 167 2.90 -22.14 9.71
CA GLU A 167 4.02 -21.83 10.62
C GLU A 167 4.21 -20.32 10.75
N ARG A 168 4.03 -19.56 9.66
CA ARG A 168 4.04 -18.09 9.70
C ARG A 168 2.93 -17.54 10.59
N ASN A 169 1.71 -18.10 10.50
CA ASN A 169 0.60 -17.71 11.36
C ASN A 169 0.86 -18.13 12.82
N ARG A 170 1.52 -19.28 13.07
CA ARG A 170 1.95 -19.70 14.41
C ARG A 170 2.94 -18.72 15.04
N VAL A 171 3.95 -18.26 14.30
CA VAL A 171 4.91 -17.25 14.75
C VAL A 171 4.22 -15.92 15.04
N ALA A 172 3.41 -15.42 14.10
CA ALA A 172 2.70 -14.15 14.28
C ALA A 172 1.75 -14.16 15.48
N LEU A 173 1.05 -15.28 15.74
CA LEU A 173 0.23 -15.45 16.95
C LEU A 173 1.03 -15.34 18.25
N LEU A 174 2.26 -15.85 18.29
CA LEU A 174 3.14 -15.72 19.46
C LEU A 174 3.59 -14.26 19.63
N GLU A 175 4.05 -13.62 18.55
CA GLU A 175 4.45 -12.20 18.56
C GLU A 175 3.29 -11.27 18.98
N HIS A 176 2.06 -11.58 18.56
CA HIS A 176 0.85 -10.86 18.99
C HIS A 176 0.58 -11.02 20.49
N LEU A 177 0.78 -12.21 21.05
CA LEU A 177 0.60 -12.44 22.48
C LEU A 177 1.66 -11.70 23.30
N ASP A 178 2.92 -11.71 22.87
CA ASP A 178 3.99 -10.93 23.49
C ASP A 178 3.67 -9.41 23.45
N TYR A 179 3.15 -8.92 22.31
CA TYR A 179 2.75 -7.52 22.14
C TYR A 179 1.52 -7.14 22.97
N ILE A 180 0.52 -8.03 23.09
CA ILE A 180 -0.64 -7.83 23.97
C ILE A 180 -0.19 -7.77 25.44
N ASP A 181 0.68 -8.67 25.88
CA ASP A 181 1.19 -8.69 27.25
C ASP A 181 2.07 -7.45 27.52
N ALA A 182 2.82 -6.95 26.53
CA ALA A 182 3.50 -5.66 26.59
C ALA A 182 2.53 -4.47 26.73
N LEU A 183 1.48 -4.39 25.90
CA LEU A 183 0.43 -3.36 26.03
C LEU A 183 -0.23 -3.39 27.41
N ARG A 184 -0.49 -4.59 27.94
CA ARG A 184 -1.04 -4.82 29.29
C ARG A 184 -0.11 -4.35 30.41
N SER A 185 1.20 -4.54 30.27
CA SER A 185 2.19 -4.01 31.22
C SER A 185 2.27 -2.48 31.24
N ARG A 186 1.87 -1.83 30.15
CA ARG A 186 2.05 -0.40 29.86
C ARG A 186 3.52 0.07 29.81
N ASP A 187 4.50 -0.84 29.78
CA ASP A 187 5.91 -0.49 29.53
C ASP A 187 6.12 -0.09 28.07
N LEU A 188 6.30 1.21 27.84
CA LEU A 188 6.55 1.78 26.52
C LEU A 188 7.79 1.21 25.82
N ARG A 189 8.77 0.67 26.57
CA ARG A 189 9.94 0.01 25.98
C ARG A 189 9.58 -1.38 25.46
N SER A 190 8.97 -2.22 26.30
CA SER A 190 8.48 -3.55 25.89
C SER A 190 7.51 -3.46 24.70
N ILE A 191 6.64 -2.46 24.69
CA ILE A 191 5.69 -2.17 23.59
C ILE A 191 6.42 -1.82 22.28
N ASP A 192 7.44 -0.97 22.34
CA ASP A 192 8.23 -0.60 21.16
C ASP A 192 9.01 -1.81 20.60
N GLU A 193 9.62 -2.59 21.48
CA GLU A 193 10.41 -3.79 21.13
C GLU A 193 9.53 -4.89 20.49
N THR A 194 8.44 -5.28 21.15
CA THR A 194 7.52 -6.33 20.65
C THR A 194 6.83 -5.94 19.35
N CYS A 195 6.33 -4.70 19.25
CA CYS A 195 5.74 -4.18 18.02
C CYS A 195 6.76 -4.18 16.85
N ARG A 196 8.01 -3.75 17.10
CA ARG A 196 9.07 -3.75 16.08
C ARG A 196 9.52 -5.14 15.68
N VAL A 197 9.50 -6.12 16.58
CA VAL A 197 9.76 -7.54 16.26
C VAL A 197 8.68 -8.03 15.29
N HIS A 198 7.41 -7.91 15.69
CA HIS A 198 6.28 -8.34 14.87
C HIS A 198 6.29 -7.73 13.46
N LEU A 199 6.39 -6.39 13.37
CA LEU A 199 6.38 -5.69 12.08
C LEU A 199 7.57 -6.06 11.20
N ARG A 200 8.73 -6.40 11.77
CA ARG A 200 9.89 -6.89 11.02
C ARG A 200 9.65 -8.29 10.45
N THR A 201 9.05 -9.20 11.23
CA THR A 201 8.67 -10.54 10.80
C THR A 201 7.60 -10.49 9.71
N ALA A 202 6.58 -9.65 9.89
CA ALA A 202 5.54 -9.41 8.90
C ALA A 202 6.12 -8.79 7.61
N ARG A 203 7.06 -7.83 7.70
CA ARG A 203 7.74 -7.26 6.52
C ARG A 203 8.53 -8.29 5.73
N ALA A 204 9.33 -9.10 6.41
CA ALA A 204 10.09 -10.19 5.78
C ALA A 204 9.15 -11.19 5.10
N THR A 205 7.99 -11.44 5.70
CA THR A 205 6.95 -12.33 5.20
C THR A 205 6.26 -11.78 3.95
N LEU A 206 5.90 -10.48 3.93
CA LEU A 206 5.38 -9.82 2.73
C LEU A 206 6.39 -9.88 1.59
N LEU A 207 7.66 -9.55 1.85
CA LEU A 207 8.72 -9.60 0.82
C LEU A 207 8.93 -11.00 0.23
N ARG A 208 8.85 -12.07 1.04
CA ARG A 208 8.86 -13.45 0.52
C ARG A 208 7.63 -13.73 -0.35
N SER A 209 6.44 -13.35 0.12
CA SER A 209 5.19 -13.57 -0.63
C SER A 209 5.15 -12.83 -1.99
N ILE A 210 5.82 -11.68 -2.11
CA ILE A 210 6.01 -10.96 -3.39
C ILE A 210 6.91 -11.76 -4.34
N ALA A 211 7.95 -12.43 -3.85
CA ALA A 211 8.85 -13.20 -4.71
C ALA A 211 8.20 -14.44 -5.35
N VAL A 212 7.09 -14.94 -4.78
CA VAL A 212 6.45 -16.21 -5.20
C VAL A 212 4.96 -16.10 -5.57
N GLY A 213 4.28 -15.02 -5.18
CA GLY A 213 2.82 -14.86 -5.26
C GLY A 213 2.33 -13.94 -6.38
N PRO A 214 1.01 -13.95 -6.68
CA PRO A 214 0.43 -13.26 -7.83
C PRO A 214 0.45 -11.71 -7.73
N LEU A 215 0.66 -11.15 -6.53
CA LEU A 215 0.86 -9.70 -6.35
C LEU A 215 2.23 -9.21 -6.75
N GLY A 216 3.22 -10.09 -6.77
CA GLY A 216 4.58 -9.74 -7.07
C GLY A 216 4.94 -9.99 -8.52
N GLY A 217 5.94 -9.24 -8.95
CA GLY A 217 6.40 -9.22 -10.32
C GLY A 217 7.03 -7.87 -10.60
N VAL A 218 8.16 -7.88 -11.32
CA VAL A 218 8.70 -6.65 -11.89
C VAL A 218 7.69 -6.19 -12.96
N PRO A 219 7.14 -4.96 -12.88
CA PRO A 219 6.37 -4.42 -14.00
C PRO A 219 7.28 -4.46 -15.23
N ALA A 220 6.82 -5.05 -16.33
CA ALA A 220 7.63 -5.11 -17.54
C ALA A 220 8.14 -3.68 -17.86
N PRO A 221 9.46 -3.48 -18.07
CA PRO A 221 10.02 -2.15 -18.31
C PRO A 221 9.26 -1.54 -19.47
N GLY A 222 8.71 -0.35 -19.24
CA GLY A 222 7.53 0.11 -19.95
C GLY A 222 7.69 0.03 -21.46
N ARG A 223 6.98 -0.92 -22.09
CA ARG A 223 6.44 -0.63 -23.41
C ARG A 223 5.44 0.49 -23.19
N GLU A 224 5.74 1.65 -23.77
CA GLU A 224 4.71 2.60 -24.13
C GLU A 224 3.58 1.82 -24.82
N PRO A 225 2.30 2.15 -24.58
CA PRO A 225 1.23 1.45 -25.24
C PRO A 225 1.42 1.61 -26.75
N GLU A 226 1.70 0.49 -27.43
CA GLU A 226 1.58 0.42 -28.88
C GLU A 226 0.19 0.95 -29.20
N ALA A 227 0.14 2.09 -29.89
CA ALA A 227 -1.12 2.71 -30.23
C ALA A 227 -1.90 1.70 -31.05
N GLU A 228 -3.05 1.24 -30.52
CA GLU A 228 -4.01 0.50 -31.34
C GLU A 228 -4.30 1.39 -32.54
N ALA A 229 -3.93 0.89 -33.73
CA ALA A 229 -4.15 1.60 -34.96
C ALA A 229 -5.66 1.76 -35.12
N ASP A 230 -6.15 2.97 -34.88
CA ASP A 230 -7.55 3.34 -34.98
C ASP A 230 -8.05 2.94 -36.39
N GLU A 231 -8.89 1.91 -36.46
CA GLU A 231 -9.48 1.46 -37.73
C GLU A 231 -10.39 2.56 -38.24
N ALA A 232 -9.82 3.39 -39.13
CA ALA A 232 -10.43 4.63 -39.58
C ALA A 232 -11.86 4.42 -40.12
N HIS A 233 -12.84 4.83 -39.33
CA HIS A 233 -14.23 4.91 -39.76
C HIS A 233 -14.34 5.93 -40.89
N PRO A 234 -14.81 5.56 -42.10
CA PRO A 234 -14.72 6.42 -43.27
C PRO A 234 -15.91 7.40 -43.32
N PHE A 235 -15.86 8.51 -42.56
CA PHE A 235 -16.86 9.57 -42.67
C PHE A 235 -16.36 10.98 -42.32
N ALA A 236 -15.38 11.48 -43.08
CA ALA A 236 -15.04 12.91 -43.15
C ALA A 236 -14.32 13.24 -44.49
N ALA A 237 -15.05 13.12 -45.60
CA ALA A 237 -14.64 13.81 -46.83
C ALA A 237 -15.16 15.26 -46.79
N GLU A 238 -14.45 16.15 -47.49
CA GLU A 238 -14.81 17.55 -47.75
C GLU A 238 -14.78 18.50 -46.53
N LEU A 239 -13.75 19.37 -46.49
CA LEU A 239 -13.92 20.79 -46.81
C LEU A 239 -12.57 21.54 -46.82
N SER A 240 -12.27 22.20 -47.94
CA SER A 240 -11.17 23.17 -48.18
C SER A 240 -9.71 22.68 -47.98
N GLY A 241 -8.74 22.97 -48.85
CA GLY A 241 -8.77 23.86 -50.02
C GLY A 241 -7.74 24.99 -49.90
N GLU A 242 -6.49 24.68 -50.21
CA GLU A 242 -5.39 25.57 -50.65
C GLU A 242 -5.13 26.91 -49.90
N ARG A 243 -3.88 27.09 -49.43
CA ARG A 243 -3.02 28.22 -49.86
C ARG A 243 -1.54 28.06 -49.47
N ASN A 244 -0.70 28.71 -50.28
CA ASN A 244 0.76 28.58 -50.27
C ASN A 244 1.47 29.46 -49.24
N GLY A 245 2.57 28.93 -48.68
CA GLY A 245 3.92 29.47 -48.87
C GLY A 245 4.26 30.92 -48.47
N ALA A 246 4.81 31.08 -47.26
CA ALA A 246 5.97 31.92 -46.91
C ALA A 246 6.42 31.49 -45.50
N GLY A 247 7.69 31.34 -45.12
CA GLY A 247 8.94 31.73 -45.76
C GLY A 247 9.68 32.73 -44.89
N PHE A 248 10.56 32.27 -43.98
CA PHE A 248 11.71 33.05 -43.48
C PHE A 248 12.74 32.13 -42.81
N SER A 249 14.02 32.39 -43.06
CA SER A 249 15.19 31.66 -42.50
C SER A 249 16.01 32.61 -41.59
N PRO A 250 16.93 32.10 -40.73
CA PRO A 250 17.41 32.82 -39.53
C PRO A 250 18.77 33.53 -39.67
N LEU A 251 19.31 34.02 -38.53
CA LEU A 251 20.68 34.54 -38.21
C LEU A 251 20.83 36.08 -38.23
N PRO A 252 21.88 36.68 -37.58
CA PRO A 252 23.06 36.06 -36.92
C PRO A 252 23.37 36.56 -35.47
N ALA A 253 24.53 36.14 -34.93
CA ALA A 253 25.09 36.50 -33.63
C ALA A 253 26.39 37.34 -33.72
N GLY A 254 26.82 37.90 -32.57
CA GLY A 254 28.06 38.70 -32.33
C GLY A 254 27.73 40.08 -31.72
N GLY A 255 28.43 40.68 -30.75
CA GLY A 255 29.60 40.37 -29.90
C GLY A 255 29.75 41.51 -28.84
N GLU A 256 30.78 41.66 -28.00
CA GLU A 256 31.97 40.87 -27.68
C GLU A 256 32.67 41.46 -26.40
N ARG A 257 33.37 40.63 -25.59
CA ARG A 257 34.39 40.98 -24.54
C ARG A 257 33.96 41.75 -23.27
N GLY A 258 34.42 41.28 -22.10
CA GLY A 258 34.32 42.04 -20.83
C GLY A 258 34.63 41.30 -19.50
N GLU A 259 35.77 40.63 -19.37
CA GLU A 259 36.32 40.08 -18.11
C GLU A 259 37.80 40.53 -17.96
N PRO A 260 38.49 40.44 -16.78
CA PRO A 260 38.21 39.52 -15.66
C PRO A 260 38.38 40.05 -14.20
N ALA A 261 38.05 39.17 -13.25
CA ALA A 261 38.69 38.92 -11.94
C ALA A 261 38.81 40.03 -10.86
N HIS A 262 38.19 39.78 -9.70
CA HIS A 262 38.98 39.41 -8.50
C HIS A 262 38.15 38.70 -7.41
N CYS A 263 38.76 37.70 -6.78
CA CYS A 263 38.38 37.16 -5.48
C CYS A 263 39.58 37.35 -4.55
N PRO A 264 39.38 37.82 -3.31
CA PRO A 264 39.92 37.04 -2.20
C PRO A 264 39.07 37.09 -0.90
N SER A 265 39.08 35.96 -0.20
CA SER A 265 39.14 35.89 1.28
C SER A 265 40.64 35.78 1.68
N PRO A 266 41.10 36.02 2.94
CA PRO A 266 40.37 35.86 4.20
C PRO A 266 40.68 36.92 5.30
N ASP A 267 40.38 36.53 6.55
CA ASP A 267 40.99 36.93 7.84
C ASP A 267 40.18 37.72 8.88
N CYS A 268 40.34 37.25 10.12
CA CYS A 268 39.70 37.64 11.38
C CYS A 268 40.71 38.44 12.25
N PRO A 269 40.28 39.25 13.24
CA PRO A 269 40.18 38.78 14.63
C PRO A 269 38.85 39.20 15.29
N ALA A 270 38.22 38.40 16.16
CA ALA A 270 38.58 38.08 17.55
C ALA A 270 38.56 39.30 18.49
N ASP A 271 37.63 39.30 19.47
CA ASP A 271 37.86 39.94 20.76
C ASP A 271 37.06 39.23 21.88
N ALA A 272 37.53 39.36 23.12
CA ALA A 272 37.12 38.51 24.25
C ALA A 272 36.16 39.20 25.23
N GLY A 273 35.38 38.39 25.97
CA GLY A 273 34.50 38.79 27.07
C GLY A 273 33.94 37.58 27.82
#